data_AF-A0A9D3N3S0-F1
#
_entry.id   AF-A0A9D3N3S0-F1
#
_cell.length_a   1.000
_cell.length_b   1.000
_cell.length_c   1.000
_cell.angle_alpha   90.00
_cell.angle_beta   90.00
_cell.angle_gamma   90.00
#
_symmetry.space_group_name_H-M   'P 1'
#
loop_
_entity.id
_entity.type
_entity.pdbx_description
1 polymer ?
#
loop_
_entity_poly.entity_id
_entity_poly.type
_entity_poly.pdbx_seq_one_letter_code
_entity_poly.pdbx_strand_id
1 'polypeptide(L)'
;MGCCGSTGKTREWKPLEERRCTDVPWLILFALFNIGMLFICGFSISTGAASRLISGYDSYGNICGQKNTKIPGIELSGRDQTANE
;
A
#
# COMPACT_ATOMS: atom_id res chain seq x y z
N MET A 1 9.68 67.47 29.21
CA MET A 1 10.49 66.23 29.11
C MET A 1 9.78 65.20 29.97
N GLY A 2 8.98 64.27 29.47
CA GLY A 2 9.17 63.42 28.30
C GLY A 2 9.50 62.02 28.80
N CYS A 3 8.49 61.24 29.22
CA CYS A 3 8.61 59.79 29.34
C CYS A 3 7.35 59.15 28.77
N CYS A 4 7.55 58.54 27.61
CA CYS A 4 6.57 57.91 26.76
C CYS A 4 6.11 56.59 27.42
N GLY A 5 4.83 56.52 27.82
CA GLY A 5 4.19 55.28 28.24
C GLY A 5 3.93 54.39 27.01
N SER A 6 4.95 53.69 26.55
CA SER A 6 4.73 52.54 25.68
C SER A 6 4.30 51.38 26.57
N THR A 7 3.01 51.03 26.53
CA THR A 7 2.49 49.77 27.07
C THR A 7 3.03 48.63 26.21
N GLY A 8 4.33 48.36 26.32
CA GLY A 8 4.97 47.22 25.70
C GLY A 8 4.40 45.97 26.36
N LYS A 9 3.47 45.30 25.69
CA LYS A 9 3.07 43.94 26.04
C LYS A 9 4.34 43.10 26.01
N THR A 10 4.93 42.81 27.17
CA THR A 10 5.99 41.81 27.28
C THR A 10 5.38 40.51 26.80
N ARG A 11 5.79 40.02 25.62
CA ARG A 11 5.37 38.70 25.14
C ARG A 11 5.98 37.69 26.10
N GLU A 12 5.22 37.29 27.10
CA GLU A 12 5.57 36.21 28.01
C GLU A 12 5.68 34.95 27.15
N TRP A 13 6.92 34.55 26.84
CA TRP A 13 7.18 33.40 25.99
C TRP A 13 6.74 32.14 26.74
N LYS A 14 5.60 31.56 26.33
CA LYS A 14 5.05 30.32 26.87
C LYS A 14 5.31 29.19 25.87
N PRO A 15 6.48 28.53 25.94
CA PRO A 15 6.92 27.54 24.95
C PRO A 15 6.08 26.27 24.90
N LEU A 16 5.22 26.06 25.88
CA LEU A 16 4.28 24.94 25.94
C LEU A 16 2.94 25.29 25.29
N GLU A 17 2.54 26.56 25.29
CA GLU A 17 1.26 27.05 24.77
C GLU A 17 1.31 27.33 23.25
N GLU A 18 2.49 27.72 22.74
CA GLU A 18 2.70 28.03 21.31
C GLU A 18 3.03 26.80 20.44
N ARG A 19 3.03 25.58 21.00
CA ARG A 19 3.30 24.36 20.21
C ARG A 19 2.08 24.01 19.37
N ARG A 20 2.18 24.19 18.06
CA ARG A 20 1.20 23.67 17.10
C ARG A 20 1.62 22.26 16.69
N CYS A 21 0.67 21.32 16.65
CA CYS A 21 0.91 19.98 16.12
C CYS A 21 1.40 20.08 14.67
N THR A 22 2.70 19.91 14.47
CA THR A 22 3.33 19.95 13.15
C THR A 22 3.19 18.61 12.43
N ASP A 23 2.73 17.58 13.14
CA ASP A 23 2.67 16.20 12.65
C ASP A 23 1.43 15.89 11.80
N VAL A 24 0.36 16.70 11.89
CA VAL A 24 -0.90 16.42 11.18
C VAL A 24 -0.73 16.32 9.65
N PRO A 25 -0.04 17.27 8.97
CA PRO A 25 0.22 17.15 7.54
C PRO A 25 1.07 15.93 7.18
N TRP A 26 2.07 15.60 8.00
CA TRP A 26 2.94 14.45 7.78
C TRP A 26 2.22 13.12 7.95
N LEU A 27 1.33 13.03 8.94
CA LEU A 27 0.46 11.86 9.13
C LEU A 27 -0.48 11.65 7.94
N ILE A 28 -1.04 12.72 7.37
CA ILE A 28 -1.88 12.63 6.16
C ILE A 28 -1.07 12.08 4.98
N LEU A 29 0.14 12.62 4.73
CA LEU A 29 1.01 12.13 3.66
C LEU A 29 1.38 10.66 3.85
N PHE A 30 1.72 10.27 5.08
CA PHE A 30 2.02 8.88 5.42
C PHE A 30 0.82 7.96 5.17
N ALA A 31 -0.38 8.36 5.60
CA ALA A 31 -1.59 7.57 5.39
C ALA A 31 -1.90 7.39 3.89
N LEU A 32 -1.82 8.47 3.10
CA LEU A 32 -2.03 8.42 1.65
C LEU A 32 -1.02 7.49 0.96
N PHE A 33 0.25 7.54 1.34
CA PHE A 33 1.28 6.66 0.80
C PHE A 33 0.98 5.19 1.11
N ASN A 34 0.63 4.85 2.35
CA ASN A 34 0.32 3.47 2.73
C ASN A 34 -0.92 2.94 2.00
N ILE A 35 -1.96 3.77 1.88
CA ILE A 35 -3.17 3.43 1.12
C ILE A 35 -2.80 3.17 -0.35
N GLY A 36 -1.98 4.05 -0.97
CA GLY A 36 -1.51 3.86 -2.33
C GLY A 36 -0.74 2.55 -2.53
N MET A 37 0.16 2.22 -1.60
CA MET A 37 0.92 0.97 -1.62
C MET A 37 0.00 -0.26 -1.49
N LEU A 38 -1.01 -0.20 -0.60
CA LEU A 38 -2.00 -1.26 -0.44
C LEU A 38 -2.81 -1.48 -1.72
N PHE A 39 -3.22 -0.40 -2.39
CA PHE A 39 -3.92 -0.48 -3.67
C PHE A 39 -3.06 -1.13 -4.75
N ILE A 40 -1.80 -0.71 -4.90
CA ILE A 40 -0.90 -1.29 -5.91
C ILE A 40 -0.67 -2.78 -5.65
N CYS A 41 -0.48 -3.17 -4.38
CA CYS A 41 -0.31 -4.57 -3.98
C CYS A 41 -1.58 -5.41 -4.27
N GLY A 42 -2.76 -4.92 -3.90
CA GLY A 42 -4.02 -5.62 -4.20
C GLY A 42 -4.27 -5.75 -5.71
N PHE A 43 -3.97 -4.69 -6.46
CA PHE A 43 -4.10 -4.69 -7.92
C PHE A 43 -3.17 -5.71 -8.57
N SER A 44 -1.91 -5.81 -8.13
CA SER A 44 -0.96 -6.77 -8.69
C SER A 44 -1.32 -8.22 -8.36
N ILE A 45 -1.88 -8.49 -7.17
CA ILE A 45 -2.35 -9.83 -6.80
C ILE A 45 -3.56 -10.24 -7.64
N SER A 46 -4.52 -9.34 -7.82
CA SER A 46 -5.79 -9.63 -8.52
C SER A 46 -5.65 -9.72 -10.04
N THR A 47 -4.84 -8.83 -10.64
CA THR A 47 -4.62 -8.82 -12.10
C THR A 47 -3.43 -9.67 -12.53
N GLY A 48 -2.47 -9.89 -11.62
CA GLY A 48 -1.34 -10.77 -11.86
C GLY A 48 -1.73 -12.23 -11.73
N ALA A 49 -0.94 -13.11 -12.34
CA ALA A 49 -1.03 -14.55 -12.14
C ALA A 49 -0.39 -14.96 -10.80
N ALA A 50 -0.84 -14.36 -9.69
CA ALA A 50 -0.28 -14.55 -8.35
C ALA A 50 -0.31 -16.02 -7.90
N SER A 51 -1.27 -16.80 -8.41
CA SER A 51 -1.33 -18.23 -8.16
C SER A 51 -0.07 -19.00 -8.59
N ARG A 52 0.69 -18.50 -9.57
CA ARG A 52 1.97 -19.10 -9.99
C ARG A 52 3.11 -18.90 -8.99
N LEU A 53 2.96 -17.98 -8.03
CA LEU A 53 3.92 -17.78 -6.95
C LEU A 53 3.70 -18.76 -5.80
N ILE A 54 2.45 -19.18 -5.61
CA ILE A 54 2.02 -20.00 -4.47
C ILE A 54 1.97 -21.48 -4.90
N SER A 55 1.43 -21.76 -6.08
CA SER A 55 1.25 -23.09 -6.63
C SER A 55 2.32 -23.41 -7.68
N GLY A 56 2.86 -24.63 -7.61
CA GLY A 56 3.73 -25.18 -8.65
C GLY A 56 2.98 -25.36 -9.98
N TYR A 57 3.74 -25.40 -11.08
CA TYR A 57 3.23 -25.73 -12.41
C TYR A 57 4.01 -26.89 -13.04
N ASP A 58 3.33 -27.70 -13.85
CA ASP A 58 3.96 -28.81 -14.58
C ASP A 58 4.66 -28.34 -15.88
N SER A 59 5.37 -29.24 -16.56
CA SER A 59 6.05 -28.94 -17.84
C SER A 59 5.10 -28.53 -18.98
N TYR A 60 3.79 -28.77 -18.84
CA TYR A 60 2.75 -28.42 -19.80
C TYR A 60 2.03 -27.11 -19.45
N GLY A 61 2.44 -26.45 -18.36
CA GLY A 61 1.92 -25.16 -17.92
C GLY A 61 0.64 -25.23 -17.09
N ASN A 62 0.28 -26.40 -16.54
CA ASN A 62 -0.87 -26.54 -15.63
C ASN A 62 -0.46 -26.19 -14.19
N ILE A 63 -1.20 -25.29 -13.54
CA ILE A 63 -1.01 -24.88 -12.14
C ILE A 63 -1.80 -25.81 -11.21
N CYS A 64 -1.19 -26.27 -10.11
CA CYS A 64 -1.83 -27.10 -9.08
C CYS A 64 -2.94 -26.37 -8.31
N GLY A 65 -3.99 -27.10 -7.91
CA GLY A 65 -5.11 -26.55 -7.14
C GLY A 65 -6.05 -25.63 -7.95
N GLN A 66 -5.91 -25.59 -9.28
CA GLN A 66 -6.68 -24.68 -10.14
C GLN A 66 -7.16 -25.36 -11.42
N LYS A 67 -8.22 -24.81 -12.02
CA LYS A 67 -8.66 -25.18 -13.36
C LYS A 67 -7.89 -24.38 -14.40
N ASN A 68 -7.11 -25.06 -15.23
CA ASN A 68 -6.25 -24.43 -16.23
C ASN A 68 -6.96 -24.25 -17.58
N THR A 69 -6.60 -23.21 -18.32
CA THR A 69 -7.06 -22.99 -19.69
C THR A 69 -6.15 -23.71 -20.68
N LYS A 70 -6.73 -24.36 -21.71
CA LYS A 70 -5.96 -25.08 -22.73
C LYS A 70 -5.15 -24.11 -23.58
N ILE A 71 -3.87 -24.41 -23.76
CA ILE A 71 -2.94 -23.68 -24.63
C ILE A 71 -2.95 -24.35 -26.01
N PRO A 72 -3.15 -23.60 -27.11
CA PRO A 72 -3.16 -24.19 -28.44
C PRO A 72 -1.78 -24.79 -28.77
N GLY A 73 -1.77 -26.01 -29.29
CA GLY A 73 -0.53 -26.73 -29.65
C GLY A 73 0.08 -27.58 -28.53
N ILE A 74 -0.45 -27.55 -27.29
CA ILE A 74 0.00 -28.42 -26.20
C ILE A 74 -1.16 -29.32 -25.78
N GLU A 75 -1.10 -30.58 -26.20
CA GLU A 75 -2.12 -31.62 -25.96
C GLU A 75 -2.51 -31.76 -24.49
N LEU A 76 -1.51 -31.73 -23.59
CA LEU A 76 -1.66 -32.03 -22.17
C LEU A 76 -1.91 -30.78 -21.28
N SER A 77 -2.08 -29.60 -21.90
CA SER A 77 -2.41 -28.35 -21.20
C SER A 77 -3.92 -28.21 -20.95
N GLY A 78 -4.30 -27.36 -20.00
CA GLY A 78 -5.71 -27.08 -19.68
C GLY A 78 -6.39 -28.16 -18.84
N ARG A 79 -5.61 -28.94 -18.08
CA ARG A 79 -6.15 -29.96 -17.17
C ARG A 79 -6.66 -29.31 -15.89
N ASP A 80 -7.73 -29.88 -15.35
CA ASP A 80 -8.23 -29.52 -14.03
C ASP A 80 -7.35 -30.17 -12.97
N GLN A 81 -6.66 -29.35 -12.19
CA GLN A 81 -5.74 -29.79 -11.12
C GLN A 81 -6.29 -29.47 -9.73
N THR A 82 -7.59 -29.18 -9.61
CA THR A 82 -8.23 -28.90 -8.30
C THR A 82 -8.22 -30.08 -7.33
N ALA A 83 -8.14 -31.32 -7.84
CA ALA A 83 -8.07 -32.53 -7.02
C ALA A 83 -6.63 -32.91 -6.59
N ASN A 84 -5.62 -32.20 -7.09
CA ASN A 84 -4.21 -32.43 -6.81
C ASN A 84 -3.67 -31.21 -6.04
N GLU A 85 -3.90 -31.20 -4.74
CA GLU A 85 -3.36 -30.22 -3.78
C GLU A 85 -2.02 -30.70 -3.20
#